data_AF-A0A9P5F3E5-F1
#
_entry.id   AF-A0A9P5F3E5-F1
#
_cell.length_a   1.000
_cell.length_b   1.000
_cell.length_c   1.000
_cell.angle_alpha   90.00
_cell.angle_beta   90.00
_cell.angle_gamma   90.00
#
_symmetry.space_group_name_H-M   'P 1'
#
loop_
_entity.id
_entity.type
_entity.pdbx_description
1 polymer ?
#
loop_
_entity_poly.entity_id
_entity_poly.type
_entity_poly.pdbx_seq_one_letter_code
_entity_poly.pdbx_strand_id
1 'polypeptide(L)'
;MPPMANGGMQRGLYGRAESPYNSSYLAAAMGSGSSNGCGVSTASSMAVFGLAEETVSSGRSPASNNGLVAYTPSRGMVSIRGNWPLTCSADVVVPHARSVKDLMAILDVIAVTDEHTEGDFWRGQPFVDLPKVENIRPTSFTTLANASALRGKRIGVPRMFIGGNDPAAQPVFLRDSIRTLWEDARITLESLGAQVEEVGFPLVTNHEVLPAVNEVNSEYPLPSYFNGSASPGDMDAYAWDDFLHMVNDTSSVTTLSDVDPGLIFPQLPGTIPDRYGNRFGNRTQSNARYVEAIRNRTGKIIDIPGLAAWLQRLEDRRKRDLEDWMDKKGLDAVVWPANGDVGRERAEVDNEAAVSTWRNGVARSFGNFAIRQLGVPTVTVTMGAMNDTGMPVGLTFATKSYDDTSIISYAYAFEQAHDKVRFVPPRTPEFETDLISLRRGRKTHGSHGAPVLNASALRMDERKILVKGTVKVENCWDSDAKVEVHVDGVPVLPVSFEGSEWGVTANITLPFQGTSPFGEVNVPDASLAMVVVVATAPNGRSAGKMLFV
;
A
#
# COMPACT_ATOMS: atom_id res chain seq x y z
N MET A 1 2.92 -5.08 -8.22
CA MET A 1 1.46 -5.21 -7.97
C MET A 1 0.87 -6.21 -8.96
N PRO A 2 -0.20 -6.95 -8.62
CA PRO A 2 -0.96 -7.74 -9.57
C PRO A 2 -1.61 -6.85 -10.64
N PRO A 3 -2.00 -7.40 -11.81
CA PRO A 3 -2.64 -6.64 -12.86
C PRO A 3 -3.89 -5.90 -12.38
N MET A 4 -4.01 -4.64 -12.79
CA MET A 4 -5.14 -3.73 -12.50
C MET A 4 -5.45 -3.55 -11.00
N ALA A 5 -4.49 -3.82 -10.11
CA ALA A 5 -4.69 -3.93 -8.66
C ALA A 5 -5.74 -4.97 -8.22
N ASN A 6 -6.29 -5.79 -9.14
CA ASN A 6 -7.49 -6.62 -8.94
C ASN A 6 -7.18 -7.96 -8.22
N GLY A 7 -6.54 -7.83 -7.06
CA GLY A 7 -6.17 -8.96 -6.22
C GLY A 7 -5.13 -8.60 -5.16
N GLY A 8 -4.25 -9.54 -4.85
CA GLY A 8 -3.23 -9.38 -3.82
C GLY A 8 -1.85 -9.85 -4.25
N MET A 9 -1.62 -11.15 -4.23
CA MET A 9 -0.28 -11.75 -4.41
C MET A 9 -0.16 -12.55 -5.72
N GLN A 10 -1.13 -12.41 -6.62
CA GLN A 10 -1.00 -12.87 -8.00
C GLN A 10 0.18 -12.16 -8.69
N ARG A 11 0.89 -12.89 -9.53
CA ARG A 11 1.92 -12.32 -10.40
C ARG A 11 1.28 -11.52 -11.54
N GLY A 12 1.85 -10.34 -11.81
CA GLY A 12 1.59 -9.57 -13.02
C GLY A 12 2.76 -9.63 -14.00
N LEU A 13 2.85 -8.65 -14.89
CA LEU A 13 3.97 -8.50 -15.86
C LEU A 13 5.34 -8.54 -15.17
N TYR A 14 5.44 -7.96 -13.98
CA TYR A 14 6.67 -7.88 -13.15
C TYR A 14 6.65 -8.85 -11.97
N GLY A 15 5.88 -9.93 -12.06
CA GLY A 15 5.78 -10.91 -10.98
C GLY A 15 5.06 -10.36 -9.75
N ARG A 16 5.60 -10.68 -8.56
CA ARG A 16 5.14 -10.20 -7.25
C ARG A 16 6.32 -9.94 -6.32
N ALA A 17 6.14 -9.11 -5.29
CA ALA A 17 7.15 -8.90 -4.25
C ALA A 17 7.08 -9.99 -3.17
N GLU A 18 8.24 -10.41 -2.65
CA GLU A 18 8.35 -11.46 -1.62
C GLU A 18 8.65 -10.88 -0.23
N SER A 19 8.20 -11.57 0.83
CA SER A 19 8.29 -11.06 2.21
C SER A 19 9.73 -10.88 2.70
N PRO A 20 10.15 -9.68 3.16
CA PRO A 20 11.46 -9.46 3.75
C PRO A 20 11.54 -9.95 5.20
N TYR A 21 10.42 -10.38 5.78
CA TYR A 21 10.34 -10.92 7.15
C TYR A 21 10.50 -12.45 7.17
N ASN A 22 9.75 -13.19 6.36
CA ASN A 22 9.84 -14.65 6.31
C ASN A 22 9.47 -15.18 4.91
N SER A 23 10.38 -15.92 4.27
CA SER A 23 10.18 -16.50 2.93
C SER A 23 9.08 -17.56 2.83
N SER A 24 8.53 -18.03 3.95
CA SER A 24 7.45 -19.02 3.97
C SER A 24 6.05 -18.40 3.86
N TYR A 25 5.98 -17.06 3.90
CA TYR A 25 4.75 -16.27 4.05
C TYR A 25 4.69 -15.12 3.05
N LEU A 26 3.46 -14.75 2.67
CA LEU A 26 3.19 -13.70 1.69
C LEU A 26 3.37 -12.29 2.29
N ALA A 27 3.94 -11.38 1.49
CA ALA A 27 4.11 -9.97 1.84
C ALA A 27 2.79 -9.17 1.91
N ALA A 28 1.66 -9.76 1.50
CA ALA A 28 0.31 -9.22 1.68
C ALA A 28 -0.72 -10.36 1.60
N ALA A 29 -1.99 -10.06 1.84
CA ALA A 29 -3.08 -11.01 1.66
C ALA A 29 -3.33 -11.33 0.18
N MET A 30 -3.62 -12.59 -0.14
CA MET A 30 -3.73 -13.10 -1.51
C MET A 30 -4.93 -12.53 -2.27
N GLY A 31 -6.07 -12.34 -1.60
CA GLY A 31 -7.32 -11.88 -2.20
C GLY A 31 -7.41 -10.36 -2.36
N SER A 32 -6.79 -9.57 -1.47
CA SER A 32 -6.62 -8.11 -1.62
C SER A 32 -5.41 -7.59 -0.84
N GLY A 33 -4.37 -7.23 -1.61
CA GLY A 33 -3.02 -6.92 -1.11
C GLY A 33 -2.13 -6.32 -2.21
N SER A 34 -2.71 -5.64 -3.20
CA SER A 34 -2.04 -5.34 -4.47
C SER A 34 -0.82 -4.43 -4.35
N SER A 35 -0.74 -3.57 -3.32
CA SER A 35 0.43 -2.74 -3.02
C SER A 35 1.59 -3.51 -2.36
N ASN A 36 1.72 -4.82 -2.65
CA ASN A 36 2.76 -5.70 -2.10
C ASN A 36 4.19 -5.13 -2.25
N GLY A 37 4.55 -4.64 -3.44
CA GLY A 37 5.86 -3.99 -3.67
C GLY A 37 6.08 -2.72 -2.86
N CYS A 38 5.04 -1.94 -2.56
CA CYS A 38 5.13 -0.75 -1.71
C CYS A 38 5.41 -1.14 -0.25
N GLY A 39 4.70 -2.15 0.26
CA GLY A 39 4.93 -2.70 1.60
C GLY A 39 6.34 -3.25 1.78
N VAL A 40 6.80 -4.08 0.84
CA VAL A 40 8.16 -4.66 0.87
C VAL A 40 9.24 -3.59 0.78
N SER A 41 9.19 -2.71 -0.22
CA SER A 41 10.23 -1.69 -0.43
C SER A 41 10.31 -0.67 0.72
N THR A 42 9.18 -0.27 1.30
CA THR A 42 9.16 0.65 2.45
C THR A 42 9.70 -0.01 3.72
N ALA A 43 9.40 -1.29 3.94
CA ALA A 43 9.87 -2.02 5.12
C ALA A 43 11.34 -2.43 5.02
N SER A 44 11.85 -2.70 3.82
CA SER A 44 13.26 -2.96 3.52
C SER A 44 14.09 -1.68 3.29
N SER A 45 13.57 -0.51 3.69
CA SER A 45 14.27 0.78 3.60
C SER A 45 14.77 1.18 2.20
N MET A 46 14.22 0.61 1.13
CA MET A 46 14.58 0.95 -0.27
C MET A 46 14.14 2.38 -0.65
N ALA A 47 13.21 2.96 0.13
CA ALA A 47 12.81 4.36 0.07
C ALA A 47 12.52 4.90 1.49
N VAL A 48 12.44 6.23 1.63
CA VAL A 48 12.08 6.87 2.91
C VAL A 48 10.64 6.52 3.32
N PHE A 49 9.73 6.53 2.35
CA PHE A 49 8.32 6.15 2.48
C PHE A 49 7.82 5.55 1.16
N GLY A 50 6.61 5.01 1.16
CA GLY A 50 5.94 4.50 -0.03
C GLY A 50 4.56 5.12 -0.24
N LEU A 51 4.06 5.07 -1.48
CA LEU A 51 2.68 5.41 -1.81
C LEU A 51 2.01 4.15 -2.36
N ALA A 52 0.97 3.69 -1.65
CA ALA A 52 0.12 2.56 -1.99
C ALA A 52 -1.27 3.07 -2.39
N GLU A 53 -2.14 2.14 -2.80
CA GLU A 53 -3.55 2.39 -3.09
C GLU A 53 -4.42 1.29 -2.48
N GLU A 54 -5.67 1.61 -2.12
CA GLU A 54 -6.61 0.65 -1.56
C GLU A 54 -8.05 0.78 -2.08
N THR A 55 -8.51 -0.29 -2.73
CA THR A 55 -9.93 -0.53 -3.08
C THR A 55 -10.67 -1.37 -2.03
N VAL A 56 -9.98 -2.29 -1.35
CA VAL A 56 -10.58 -3.24 -0.38
C VAL A 56 -9.71 -3.35 0.87
N SER A 57 -8.52 -3.94 0.77
CA SER A 57 -7.49 -4.00 1.81
C SER A 57 -6.05 -3.87 1.28
N SER A 58 -5.90 -3.45 0.02
CA SER A 58 -4.62 -3.41 -0.70
C SER A 58 -3.57 -2.41 -0.18
N GLY A 59 -3.91 -1.54 0.77
CA GLY A 59 -2.98 -0.65 1.47
C GLY A 59 -2.67 -1.16 2.88
N ARG A 60 -3.70 -1.49 3.68
CA ARG A 60 -3.57 -2.01 5.05
C ARG A 60 -2.94 -3.39 5.11
N SER A 61 -3.26 -4.28 4.17
CA SER A 61 -2.76 -5.66 4.21
C SER A 61 -1.24 -5.73 3.96
N PRO A 62 -0.66 -5.08 2.94
CA PRO A 62 0.79 -5.01 2.83
C PRO A 62 1.43 -4.23 3.99
N ALA A 63 0.76 -3.22 4.56
CA ALA A 63 1.31 -2.52 5.73
C ALA A 63 1.41 -3.41 6.97
N SER A 64 0.36 -4.20 7.25
CA SER A 64 0.33 -5.19 8.33
C SER A 64 1.45 -6.22 8.18
N ASN A 65 1.49 -6.92 7.04
CA ASN A 65 2.44 -8.00 6.76
C ASN A 65 3.90 -7.54 6.63
N ASN A 66 4.17 -6.22 6.62
CA ASN A 66 5.52 -5.66 6.56
C ASN A 66 5.85 -4.71 7.74
N GLY A 67 5.04 -4.67 8.80
CA GLY A 67 5.34 -3.89 10.00
C GLY A 67 5.47 -2.40 9.71
N LEU A 68 4.46 -1.83 9.04
CA LEU A 68 4.40 -0.43 8.62
C LEU A 68 3.21 0.29 9.25
N VAL A 69 3.28 1.62 9.15
CA VAL A 69 2.15 2.52 9.35
C VAL A 69 1.51 2.81 8.00
N ALA A 70 0.19 2.73 7.93
CA ALA A 70 -0.60 3.10 6.76
C ALA A 70 -1.85 3.86 7.14
N TYR A 71 -2.23 4.85 6.34
CA TYR A 71 -3.45 5.62 6.50
C TYR A 71 -4.29 5.55 5.24
N THR A 72 -5.54 5.10 5.39
CA THR A 72 -6.54 5.12 4.34
C THR A 72 -7.51 6.28 4.65
N PRO A 73 -7.55 7.33 3.80
CA PRO A 73 -8.32 8.53 4.09
C PRO A 73 -9.84 8.34 4.01
N SER A 74 -10.58 9.28 4.61
CA SER A 74 -11.95 9.59 4.22
C SER A 74 -12.02 10.06 2.75
N ARG A 75 -13.19 9.92 2.13
CA ARG A 75 -13.44 10.28 0.72
C ARG A 75 -12.99 11.71 0.41
N GLY A 76 -12.17 11.89 -0.63
CA GLY A 76 -11.72 13.21 -1.11
C GLY A 76 -10.64 13.91 -0.27
N MET A 77 -10.15 13.32 0.83
CA MET A 77 -9.13 13.93 1.70
C MET A 77 -7.71 13.95 1.06
N VAL A 78 -7.45 13.01 0.15
CA VAL A 78 -6.26 12.97 -0.72
C VAL A 78 -6.78 12.72 -2.14
N SER A 79 -6.36 13.55 -3.10
CA SER A 79 -6.74 13.40 -4.51
C SER A 79 -6.25 12.06 -5.06
N ILE A 80 -7.09 11.36 -5.82
CA ILE A 80 -6.74 10.14 -6.56
C ILE A 80 -6.52 10.40 -8.06
N ARG A 81 -6.47 11.67 -8.48
CA ARG A 81 -6.22 12.03 -9.89
C ARG A 81 -4.82 11.59 -10.32
N GLY A 82 -4.75 10.75 -11.36
CA GLY A 82 -3.52 10.18 -11.88
C GLY A 82 -3.20 8.77 -11.37
N ASN A 83 -4.00 8.23 -10.43
CA ASN A 83 -3.97 6.81 -10.06
C ASN A 83 -4.84 5.97 -11.01
N TRP A 84 -4.51 4.68 -11.12
CA TRP A 84 -5.14 3.75 -12.06
C TRP A 84 -6.36 3.07 -11.36
N PRO A 85 -7.61 3.43 -11.70
CA PRO A 85 -8.77 3.05 -10.91
C PRO A 85 -9.10 1.54 -10.99
N LEU A 86 -9.70 0.97 -9.95
CA LEU A 86 -10.21 -0.40 -9.93
C LEU A 86 -11.71 -0.45 -9.64
N THR A 87 -12.15 0.22 -8.59
CA THR A 87 -13.57 0.41 -8.26
C THR A 87 -13.70 1.82 -7.69
N CYS A 88 -13.94 2.79 -8.57
CA CYS A 88 -13.69 4.20 -8.28
C CYS A 88 -14.55 4.80 -7.14
N SER A 89 -15.58 4.08 -6.68
CA SER A 89 -16.32 4.41 -5.45
C SER A 89 -15.61 4.03 -4.13
N ALA A 90 -14.53 3.27 -4.19
CA ALA A 90 -13.82 2.68 -3.05
C ALA A 90 -12.31 2.94 -3.05
N ASP A 91 -11.72 3.23 -4.21
CA ASP A 91 -10.29 3.51 -4.38
C ASP A 91 -9.84 4.76 -3.59
N VAL A 92 -8.75 4.65 -2.84
CA VAL A 92 -8.07 5.75 -2.12
C VAL A 92 -6.55 5.60 -2.15
N VAL A 93 -5.82 6.73 -2.19
CA VAL A 93 -4.36 6.77 -2.00
C VAL A 93 -4.01 6.46 -0.54
N VAL A 94 -2.96 5.67 -0.31
CA VAL A 94 -2.54 5.18 1.01
C VAL A 94 -1.03 5.42 1.20
N PRO A 95 -0.59 6.46 1.92
CA PRO A 95 0.82 6.58 2.31
C PRO A 95 1.24 5.44 3.24
N HIS A 96 2.41 4.85 2.96
CA HIS A 96 3.09 3.85 3.78
C HIS A 96 4.34 4.47 4.41
N ALA A 97 4.49 4.32 5.72
CA ALA A 97 5.58 4.89 6.49
C ALA A 97 6.11 3.89 7.53
N ARG A 98 7.33 4.12 8.04
CA ARG A 98 7.91 3.31 9.13
C ARG A 98 7.56 3.81 10.52
N SER A 99 6.99 5.01 10.64
CA SER A 99 6.44 5.57 11.88
C SER A 99 5.22 6.46 11.61
N VAL A 100 4.38 6.70 12.62
CA VAL A 100 3.25 7.63 12.53
C VAL A 100 3.74 9.08 12.36
N LYS A 101 4.92 9.39 12.89
CA LYS A 101 5.56 10.70 12.69
C LYS A 101 5.96 10.94 11.22
N ASP A 102 6.49 9.92 10.54
CA ASP A 102 6.80 10.01 9.11
C ASP A 102 5.52 10.12 8.29
N LEU A 103 4.46 9.39 8.66
CA LEU A 103 3.12 9.55 8.07
C LEU A 103 2.61 10.99 8.18
N MET A 104 2.71 11.63 9.35
CA MET A 104 2.32 13.04 9.53
C MET A 104 3.12 13.97 8.59
N ALA A 105 4.42 13.74 8.41
CA ALA A 105 5.25 14.54 7.51
C ALA A 105 4.88 14.37 6.03
N ILE A 106 4.46 13.17 5.61
CA ILE A 106 3.94 12.92 4.26
C ILE A 106 2.61 13.64 4.05
N LEU A 107 1.69 13.51 5.01
CA LEU A 107 0.35 14.11 4.92
C LEU A 107 0.37 15.64 4.89
N ASP A 108 1.35 16.27 5.53
CA ASP A 108 1.55 17.72 5.43
C ASP A 108 1.71 18.20 3.98
N VAL A 109 2.35 17.38 3.14
CA VAL A 109 2.60 17.64 1.72
C VAL A 109 1.44 17.20 0.84
N ILE A 110 0.90 15.99 1.03
CA ILE A 110 -0.02 15.37 0.04
C ILE A 110 -1.52 15.61 0.32
N ALA A 111 -1.93 15.89 1.55
CA ALA A 111 -3.34 16.12 1.89
C ALA A 111 -3.70 17.59 1.61
N VAL A 112 -3.65 18.00 0.35
CA VAL A 112 -3.92 19.36 -0.13
C VAL A 112 -5.08 19.37 -1.12
N THR A 113 -5.71 20.53 -1.28
CA THR A 113 -6.76 20.73 -2.27
C THR A 113 -6.18 20.64 -3.67
N ASP A 114 -6.76 19.76 -4.49
CA ASP A 114 -6.50 19.64 -5.92
C ASP A 114 -7.69 20.28 -6.66
N GLU A 115 -7.47 21.39 -7.35
CA GLU A 115 -8.52 22.11 -8.09
C GLU A 115 -9.04 21.31 -9.30
N HIS A 116 -8.31 20.28 -9.72
CA HIS A 116 -8.65 19.37 -10.81
C HIS A 116 -9.33 18.11 -10.26
N THR A 117 -10.51 17.77 -10.79
CA THR A 117 -11.35 16.63 -10.34
C THR A 117 -11.46 15.52 -11.40
N GLU A 118 -10.82 15.68 -12.55
CA GLU A 118 -10.76 14.66 -13.59
C GLU A 118 -10.14 13.37 -13.03
N GLY A 119 -10.74 12.21 -13.31
CA GLY A 119 -10.31 10.91 -12.77
C GLY A 119 -10.64 10.67 -11.29
N ASP A 120 -10.94 11.70 -10.49
CA ASP A 120 -11.34 11.57 -9.09
C ASP A 120 -12.86 11.45 -8.97
N PHE A 121 -13.36 10.22 -8.97
CA PHE A 121 -14.80 9.94 -9.02
C PHE A 121 -15.59 10.63 -7.89
N TRP A 122 -15.06 10.66 -6.67
CA TRP A 122 -15.77 11.21 -5.51
C TRP A 122 -15.78 12.74 -5.50
N ARG A 123 -14.69 13.40 -5.91
CA ARG A 123 -14.67 14.88 -6.07
C ARG A 123 -15.34 15.35 -7.37
N GLY A 124 -15.45 14.49 -8.38
CA GLY A 124 -16.06 14.81 -9.68
C GLY A 124 -17.58 14.56 -9.79
N GLN A 125 -18.17 13.74 -8.92
CA GLN A 125 -19.61 13.48 -8.92
C GLN A 125 -20.44 14.64 -8.30
N PRO A 126 -21.64 14.96 -8.83
CA PRO A 126 -22.44 16.11 -8.37
C PRO A 126 -23.57 15.75 -7.38
N PHE A 127 -23.56 14.56 -6.78
CA PHE A 127 -24.72 13.99 -6.06
C PHE A 127 -24.56 13.99 -4.53
N VAL A 128 -23.33 13.95 -4.04
CA VAL A 128 -22.98 13.93 -2.61
C VAL A 128 -21.95 15.03 -2.36
N ASP A 129 -22.30 16.00 -1.51
CA ASP A 129 -21.36 17.04 -1.08
C ASP A 129 -20.28 16.43 -0.17
N LEU A 130 -19.02 16.67 -0.51
CA LEU A 130 -17.88 16.30 0.32
C LEU A 130 -17.34 17.53 1.08
N PRO A 131 -16.93 17.37 2.35
CA PRO A 131 -16.18 18.41 3.04
C PRO A 131 -14.85 18.67 2.33
N LYS A 132 -14.44 19.94 2.29
CA LYS A 132 -13.16 20.33 1.71
C LYS A 132 -11.99 19.94 2.61
N VAL A 133 -10.84 19.63 2.01
CA VAL A 133 -9.62 19.18 2.70
C VAL A 133 -9.18 20.19 3.77
N GLU A 134 -9.25 21.50 3.48
CA GLU A 134 -8.88 22.57 4.41
C GLU A 134 -9.77 22.66 5.67
N ASN A 135 -10.96 22.08 5.65
CA ASN A 135 -11.85 22.03 6.81
C ASN A 135 -11.57 20.83 7.74
N ILE A 136 -10.80 19.84 7.27
CA ILE A 136 -10.49 18.60 8.00
C ILE A 136 -9.03 18.60 8.44
N ARG A 137 -8.09 18.99 7.56
CA ARG A 137 -6.67 18.94 7.88
C ARG A 137 -6.30 19.97 8.96
N PRO A 138 -5.35 19.65 9.85
CA PRO A 138 -4.73 20.65 10.70
C PRO A 138 -3.79 21.54 9.88
N THR A 139 -3.36 22.67 10.47
CA THR A 139 -2.31 23.52 9.90
C THR A 139 -1.01 22.76 9.65
N SER A 140 -0.66 21.83 10.54
CA SER A 140 0.30 20.75 10.25
C SER A 140 -0.14 19.45 10.92
N PHE A 141 -0.03 18.32 10.22
CA PHE A 141 -0.27 16.98 10.78
C PHE A 141 0.71 16.65 11.91
N THR A 142 1.91 17.24 11.92
CA THR A 142 2.88 17.03 13.00
C THR A 142 2.41 17.58 14.36
N THR A 143 1.43 18.50 14.39
CA THR A 143 0.82 18.96 15.66
C THR A 143 -0.13 17.93 16.29
N LEU A 144 -0.46 16.85 15.58
CA LEU A 144 -1.27 15.74 16.11
C LEU A 144 -0.45 14.75 16.95
N ALA A 145 0.87 14.97 17.09
CA ALA A 145 1.81 14.16 17.87
C ALA A 145 1.59 14.28 19.40
N ASN A 146 0.48 13.74 19.90
CA ASN A 146 0.06 13.79 21.30
C ASN A 146 0.06 12.39 21.93
N ALA A 147 1.05 12.08 22.76
CA ALA A 147 1.16 10.79 23.45
C ALA A 147 0.04 10.52 24.49
N SER A 148 -0.79 11.51 24.83
CA SER A 148 -1.97 11.36 25.71
C SER A 148 -3.31 11.39 24.96
N ALA A 149 -3.32 11.30 23.62
CA ALA A 149 -4.56 11.41 22.82
C ALA A 149 -5.62 10.35 23.15
N LEU A 150 -5.19 9.18 23.65
CA LEU A 150 -6.06 8.07 24.05
C LEU A 150 -6.64 8.18 25.47
N ARG A 151 -6.24 9.19 26.26
CA ARG A 151 -6.69 9.33 27.65
C ARG A 151 -8.19 9.63 27.73
N GLY A 152 -8.92 8.76 28.44
CA GLY A 152 -10.37 8.86 28.62
C GLY A 152 -11.19 8.43 27.42
N LYS A 153 -10.56 7.93 26.35
CA LYS A 153 -11.23 7.54 25.11
C LYS A 153 -11.93 6.19 25.24
N ARG A 154 -13.11 6.06 24.64
CA ARG A 154 -13.89 4.82 24.59
C ARG A 154 -13.69 4.13 23.25
N ILE A 155 -13.14 2.92 23.29
CA ILE A 155 -12.71 2.17 22.10
C ILE A 155 -13.50 0.87 22.02
N GLY A 156 -14.20 0.67 20.90
CA GLY A 156 -14.87 -0.59 20.62
C GLY A 156 -13.92 -1.59 19.94
N VAL A 157 -13.87 -2.84 20.40
CA VAL A 157 -13.25 -3.95 19.66
C VAL A 157 -14.31 -4.90 19.11
N PRO A 158 -14.41 -5.12 17.79
CA PRO A 158 -15.33 -6.09 17.21
C PRO A 158 -15.01 -7.52 17.68
N ARG A 159 -15.92 -8.15 18.44
CA ARG A 159 -15.77 -9.51 18.98
C ARG A 159 -15.33 -10.53 17.93
N MET A 160 -15.92 -10.45 16.73
CA MET A 160 -15.58 -11.30 15.58
C MET A 160 -14.06 -11.34 15.31
N PHE A 161 -13.36 -10.20 15.36
CA PHE A 161 -11.94 -10.09 14.98
C PHE A 161 -10.96 -10.48 16.08
N ILE A 162 -11.46 -10.77 17.28
CA ILE A 162 -10.69 -11.31 18.42
C ILE A 162 -11.15 -12.72 18.81
N GLY A 163 -11.90 -13.40 17.93
CA GLY A 163 -12.39 -14.76 18.16
C GLY A 163 -13.47 -14.87 19.24
N GLY A 164 -14.12 -13.76 19.59
CA GLY A 164 -15.34 -13.76 20.39
C GLY A 164 -16.56 -14.15 19.54
N ASN A 165 -17.52 -14.84 20.15
CA ASN A 165 -18.76 -15.23 19.48
C ASN A 165 -19.59 -14.00 19.08
N ASP A 166 -19.89 -13.83 17.79
CA ASP A 166 -20.83 -12.82 17.29
C ASP A 166 -21.82 -13.44 16.27
N PRO A 167 -23.05 -13.83 16.69
CA PRO A 167 -23.98 -14.57 15.84
C PRO A 167 -24.47 -13.86 14.57
N ALA A 168 -24.21 -12.56 14.43
CA ALA A 168 -24.51 -11.78 13.24
C ALA A 168 -23.35 -11.75 12.21
N ALA A 169 -22.16 -12.21 12.60
CA ALA A 169 -20.97 -12.23 11.76
C ALA A 169 -20.82 -13.56 11.00
N GLN A 170 -20.22 -13.52 9.82
CA GLN A 170 -19.70 -14.74 9.21
C GLN A 170 -18.42 -15.19 9.95
N PRO A 171 -18.12 -16.50 10.01
CA PRO A 171 -16.90 -16.98 10.64
C PRO A 171 -15.65 -16.34 10.04
N VAL A 172 -14.75 -15.87 10.90
CA VAL A 172 -13.42 -15.35 10.55
C VAL A 172 -12.35 -16.19 11.24
N PHE A 173 -11.28 -16.49 10.53
CA PHE A 173 -10.15 -17.21 11.11
C PHE A 173 -9.30 -16.26 11.95
N LEU A 174 -8.81 -16.72 13.11
CA LEU A 174 -7.86 -15.98 13.95
C LEU A 174 -6.83 -16.94 14.53
N ARG A 175 -5.56 -16.68 14.25
CA ARG A 175 -4.40 -17.39 14.78
C ARG A 175 -4.12 -16.99 16.23
N ASP A 176 -3.77 -17.96 17.08
CA ASP A 176 -3.55 -17.72 18.50
C ASP A 176 -2.39 -16.77 18.81
N SER A 177 -1.34 -16.74 17.99
CA SER A 177 -0.25 -15.75 18.17
C SER A 177 -0.70 -14.31 17.87
N ILE A 178 -1.70 -14.10 17.00
CA ILE A 178 -2.34 -12.78 16.80
C ILE A 178 -3.28 -12.45 17.96
N ARG A 179 -3.99 -13.45 18.50
CA ARG A 179 -4.78 -13.29 19.74
C ARG A 179 -3.89 -12.82 20.89
N THR A 180 -2.70 -13.40 21.07
CA THR A 180 -1.74 -12.93 22.09
C THR A 180 -1.33 -11.46 21.87
N LEU A 181 -0.95 -11.08 20.65
CA LEU A 181 -0.60 -9.70 20.31
C LEU A 181 -1.76 -8.72 20.56
N TRP A 182 -3.01 -9.15 20.31
CA TRP A 182 -4.18 -8.35 20.64
C TRP A 182 -4.31 -8.08 22.15
N GLU A 183 -4.10 -9.07 23.02
CA GLU A 183 -4.16 -8.83 24.47
C GLU A 183 -3.05 -7.87 24.94
N ASP A 184 -1.85 -7.94 24.38
CA ASP A 184 -0.77 -6.98 24.64
C ASP A 184 -1.13 -5.55 24.18
N ALA A 185 -1.74 -5.43 23.00
CA ALA A 185 -2.22 -4.17 22.46
C ALA A 185 -3.35 -3.59 23.31
N ARG A 186 -4.27 -4.43 23.79
CA ARG A 186 -5.34 -4.04 24.73
C ARG A 186 -4.76 -3.46 26.02
N ILE A 187 -3.81 -4.16 26.65
CA ILE A 187 -3.11 -3.67 27.86
C ILE A 187 -2.47 -2.30 27.59
N THR A 188 -1.87 -2.11 26.41
CA THR A 188 -1.27 -0.83 26.02
C THR A 188 -2.32 0.28 25.92
N LEU A 189 -3.46 0.04 25.24
CA LEU A 189 -4.57 1.00 25.13
C LEU A 189 -5.14 1.37 26.50
N GLU A 190 -5.38 0.38 27.37
CA GLU A 190 -5.91 0.60 28.72
C GLU A 190 -4.90 1.36 29.61
N SER A 191 -3.58 1.10 29.46
CA SER A 191 -2.52 1.83 30.18
C SER A 191 -2.41 3.31 29.80
N LEU A 192 -2.79 3.68 28.57
CA LEU A 192 -2.92 5.06 28.11
C LEU A 192 -4.17 5.77 28.66
N GLY A 193 -5.01 5.04 29.42
CA GLY A 193 -6.24 5.53 30.02
C GLY A 193 -7.46 5.45 29.10
N ALA A 194 -7.42 4.63 28.04
CA ALA A 194 -8.59 4.32 27.25
C ALA A 194 -9.46 3.24 27.94
N GLN A 195 -10.76 3.24 27.64
CA GLN A 195 -11.71 2.19 28.00
C GLN A 195 -11.94 1.30 26.78
N VAL A 196 -11.46 0.06 26.80
CA VAL A 196 -11.65 -0.90 25.70
C VAL A 196 -12.84 -1.80 26.00
N GLU A 197 -13.88 -1.77 25.15
CA GLU A 197 -15.09 -2.58 25.29
C GLU A 197 -15.36 -3.46 24.07
N GLU A 198 -15.78 -4.70 24.31
CA GLU A 198 -16.14 -5.65 23.26
C GLU A 198 -17.51 -5.33 22.66
N VAL A 199 -17.58 -5.23 21.33
CA VAL A 199 -18.78 -4.82 20.60
C VAL A 199 -19.09 -5.75 19.43
N GLY A 200 -20.31 -5.67 18.89
CA GLY A 200 -20.60 -6.13 17.52
C GLY A 200 -20.25 -5.01 16.53
N PHE A 201 -20.19 -5.30 15.23
CA PHE A 201 -19.77 -4.32 14.23
C PHE A 201 -20.74 -4.26 13.03
N PRO A 202 -21.84 -3.49 13.14
CA PRO A 202 -22.90 -3.49 12.14
C PRO A 202 -22.44 -3.07 10.74
N LEU A 203 -21.42 -2.21 10.64
CA LEU A 203 -20.74 -1.86 9.38
C LEU A 203 -20.38 -3.11 8.55
N VAL A 204 -19.93 -4.19 9.20
CA VAL A 204 -19.52 -5.44 8.56
C VAL A 204 -20.68 -6.41 8.48
N THR A 205 -21.38 -6.69 9.58
CA THR A 205 -22.47 -7.69 9.61
C THR A 205 -23.64 -7.33 8.71
N ASN A 206 -23.90 -6.03 8.48
CA ASN A 206 -24.97 -5.56 7.60
C ASN A 206 -24.49 -5.44 6.14
N HIS A 207 -23.19 -5.57 5.86
CA HIS A 207 -22.62 -5.52 4.52
C HIS A 207 -22.45 -6.93 3.92
N GLU A 208 -21.97 -7.86 4.73
CA GLU A 208 -21.75 -9.25 4.36
C GLU A 208 -23.07 -10.02 4.25
N VAL A 209 -23.29 -10.74 3.15
CA VAL A 209 -24.52 -11.48 2.89
C VAL A 209 -24.25 -12.94 2.52
N LEU A 210 -25.30 -13.76 2.67
CA LEU A 210 -25.33 -15.16 2.25
C LEU A 210 -25.96 -15.31 0.84
N PRO A 211 -25.64 -16.36 0.08
CA PRO A 211 -24.66 -17.40 0.41
C PRO A 211 -23.22 -16.88 0.41
N ALA A 212 -22.39 -17.43 1.30
CA ALA A 212 -20.96 -17.18 1.29
C ALA A 212 -20.34 -17.75 0.02
N VAL A 213 -19.30 -17.10 -0.51
CA VAL A 213 -18.53 -17.60 -1.65
C VAL A 213 -17.60 -18.70 -1.15
N ASN A 214 -18.00 -19.94 -1.41
CA ASN A 214 -17.27 -21.12 -0.95
C ASN A 214 -16.12 -21.47 -1.91
N GLU A 215 -15.17 -20.54 -2.07
CA GLU A 215 -14.03 -20.65 -2.98
C GLU A 215 -13.07 -21.80 -2.62
N VAL A 216 -13.13 -22.31 -1.38
CA VAL A 216 -12.10 -23.20 -0.81
C VAL A 216 -12.59 -24.35 0.08
N ASN A 217 -13.89 -24.56 0.26
CA ASN A 217 -14.43 -25.56 1.19
C ASN A 217 -13.83 -25.48 2.61
N SER A 218 -13.70 -24.25 3.13
CA SER A 218 -13.22 -24.00 4.50
C SER A 218 -14.37 -23.64 5.42
N GLU A 219 -14.20 -23.94 6.71
CA GLU A 219 -15.06 -23.47 7.81
C GLU A 219 -15.13 -21.93 7.92
N TYR A 220 -14.23 -21.22 7.24
CA TYR A 220 -14.13 -19.75 7.19
C TYR A 220 -14.34 -19.24 5.75
N PRO A 221 -15.54 -19.42 5.15
CA PRO A 221 -15.80 -19.05 3.77
C PRO A 221 -15.83 -17.53 3.60
N LEU A 222 -15.48 -17.03 2.41
CA LEU A 222 -15.52 -15.59 2.15
C LEU A 222 -16.97 -15.13 2.00
N PRO A 223 -17.36 -13.97 2.58
CA PRO A 223 -18.71 -13.46 2.47
C PRO A 223 -19.04 -13.03 1.04
N SER A 224 -20.32 -13.11 0.65
CA SER A 224 -20.80 -12.37 -0.51
C SER A 224 -20.97 -10.90 -0.16
N TYR A 225 -20.69 -10.03 -1.13
CA TYR A 225 -20.44 -8.60 -0.95
C TYR A 225 -21.49 -7.72 -1.66
N PHE A 226 -22.53 -8.33 -2.23
CA PHE A 226 -23.54 -7.65 -3.06
C PHE A 226 -24.81 -7.21 -2.31
N ASN A 227 -24.71 -6.75 -1.05
CA ASN A 227 -25.87 -6.16 -0.36
C ASN A 227 -26.19 -4.75 -0.88
N GLY A 228 -26.63 -4.63 -2.14
CA GLY A 228 -26.87 -3.34 -2.81
C GLY A 228 -25.62 -2.48 -3.05
N SER A 229 -24.42 -3.01 -2.74
CA SER A 229 -23.12 -2.35 -2.87
C SER A 229 -22.46 -2.52 -4.25
N ALA A 230 -23.05 -3.29 -5.16
CA ALA A 230 -22.54 -3.43 -6.52
C ALA A 230 -22.58 -2.08 -7.25
N SER A 231 -21.48 -1.69 -7.92
CA SER A 231 -21.44 -0.52 -8.81
C SER A 231 -22.56 -0.63 -9.87
N PRO A 232 -23.31 0.45 -10.15
CA PRO A 232 -24.35 0.43 -11.17
C PRO A 232 -23.75 0.38 -12.58
N GLY A 233 -24.42 -0.36 -13.48
CA GLY A 233 -24.01 -0.48 -14.89
C GLY A 233 -22.61 -1.08 -15.07
N ASP A 234 -21.76 -0.32 -15.76
CA ASP A 234 -20.36 -0.62 -16.08
C ASP A 234 -19.43 0.51 -15.61
N MET A 235 -19.78 1.16 -14.47
CA MET A 235 -19.08 2.31 -13.89
C MET A 235 -17.56 2.15 -13.82
N ASP A 236 -17.07 0.98 -13.39
CA ASP A 236 -15.65 0.72 -13.25
C ASP A 236 -14.94 0.73 -14.63
N ALA A 237 -15.57 0.19 -15.67
CA ALA A 237 -15.04 0.26 -17.04
C ALA A 237 -14.99 1.71 -17.56
N TYR A 238 -16.02 2.53 -17.24
CA TYR A 238 -16.03 3.96 -17.59
C TYR A 238 -14.88 4.69 -16.90
N ALA A 239 -14.57 4.37 -15.64
CA ALA A 239 -13.43 4.96 -14.92
C ALA A 239 -12.07 4.56 -15.54
N TRP A 240 -11.91 3.30 -15.96
CA TRP A 240 -10.70 2.82 -16.65
C TRP A 240 -10.49 3.56 -17.99
N ASP A 241 -11.57 3.76 -18.74
CA ASP A 241 -11.56 4.47 -20.02
C ASP A 241 -11.34 5.99 -19.86
N ASP A 242 -11.98 6.60 -18.85
CA ASP A 242 -11.77 8.02 -18.50
C ASP A 242 -10.32 8.28 -18.04
N PHE A 243 -9.68 7.31 -17.35
CA PHE A 243 -8.26 7.37 -17.01
C PHE A 243 -7.36 7.36 -18.25
N LEU A 244 -7.61 6.46 -19.21
CA LEU A 244 -6.82 6.38 -20.45
C LEU A 244 -6.94 7.67 -21.29
N HIS A 245 -8.15 8.24 -21.39
CA HIS A 245 -8.36 9.54 -22.02
C HIS A 245 -7.69 10.71 -21.27
N MET A 246 -7.65 10.66 -19.93
CA MET A 246 -6.96 11.67 -19.10
C MET A 246 -5.43 11.62 -19.29
N VAL A 247 -4.84 10.44 -19.39
CA VAL A 247 -3.39 10.26 -19.62
C VAL A 247 -3.02 10.59 -21.06
N ASN A 248 -3.86 10.21 -22.04
CA ASN A 248 -3.72 10.52 -23.46
C ASN A 248 -2.33 10.13 -24.04
N ASP A 249 -1.82 8.96 -23.68
CA ASP A 249 -0.55 8.45 -24.22
C ASP A 249 -0.71 7.98 -25.67
N THR A 250 -0.51 8.91 -26.60
CA THR A 250 -0.54 8.65 -28.06
C THR A 250 0.54 7.70 -28.58
N SER A 251 1.48 7.24 -27.74
CA SER A 251 2.41 6.16 -28.09
C SER A 251 1.85 4.75 -27.81
N SER A 252 0.69 4.68 -27.16
CA SER A 252 0.01 3.47 -26.69
C SER A 252 -1.51 3.57 -26.92
N VAL A 253 -2.31 2.85 -26.15
CA VAL A 253 -3.78 2.91 -26.15
C VAL A 253 -4.30 4.16 -25.41
N THR A 254 -5.26 4.86 -26.00
CA THR A 254 -5.93 6.04 -25.39
C THR A 254 -7.37 5.78 -24.95
N THR A 255 -7.93 4.60 -25.27
CA THR A 255 -9.28 4.14 -24.90
C THR A 255 -9.22 2.67 -24.49
N LEU A 256 -10.11 2.25 -23.59
CA LEU A 256 -10.20 0.84 -23.19
C LEU A 256 -10.72 -0.06 -24.32
N SER A 257 -11.45 0.48 -25.30
CA SER A 257 -12.04 -0.30 -26.42
C SER A 257 -11.02 -0.99 -27.32
N ASP A 258 -9.78 -0.48 -27.33
CA ASP A 258 -8.66 -0.93 -28.17
C ASP A 258 -7.74 -1.93 -27.42
N VAL A 259 -7.98 -2.17 -26.13
CA VAL A 259 -7.19 -3.10 -25.31
C VAL A 259 -7.64 -4.53 -25.55
N ASP A 260 -6.69 -5.46 -25.71
CA ASP A 260 -6.99 -6.90 -25.70
C ASP A 260 -7.36 -7.37 -24.28
N PRO A 261 -8.63 -7.75 -24.01
CA PRO A 261 -9.06 -8.19 -22.68
C PRO A 261 -8.38 -9.48 -22.21
N GLY A 262 -7.80 -10.27 -23.12
CA GLY A 262 -6.99 -11.44 -22.82
C GLY A 262 -5.68 -11.11 -22.12
N LEU A 263 -5.10 -9.93 -22.39
CA LEU A 263 -3.82 -9.49 -21.84
C LEU A 263 -3.95 -8.70 -20.53
N ILE A 264 -5.14 -8.18 -20.21
CA ILE A 264 -5.38 -7.36 -19.00
C ILE A 264 -5.07 -8.14 -17.71
N PHE A 265 -5.51 -9.40 -17.59
CA PHE A 265 -5.20 -10.25 -16.44
C PHE A 265 -5.31 -11.75 -16.80
N PRO A 266 -4.34 -12.31 -17.55
CA PRO A 266 -4.34 -13.72 -17.93
C PRO A 266 -4.15 -14.64 -16.72
N GLN A 267 -4.67 -15.88 -16.82
CA GLN A 267 -4.28 -16.96 -15.91
C GLN A 267 -2.88 -17.44 -16.28
N LEU A 268 -1.96 -17.48 -15.30
CA LEU A 268 -0.59 -17.91 -15.54
C LEU A 268 -0.47 -19.45 -15.56
N PRO A 269 0.24 -20.02 -16.54
CA PRO A 269 0.50 -21.47 -16.58
C PRO A 269 1.12 -22.00 -15.28
N GLY A 270 0.75 -23.20 -14.88
CA GLY A 270 1.27 -23.86 -13.67
C GLY A 270 0.73 -23.34 -12.34
N THR A 271 -0.03 -22.24 -12.33
CA THR A 271 -0.75 -21.77 -11.14
C THR A 271 -2.14 -22.41 -11.02
N ILE A 272 -2.61 -22.59 -9.79
CA ILE A 272 -3.98 -22.99 -9.47
C ILE A 272 -4.93 -21.95 -10.10
N PRO A 273 -6.02 -22.36 -10.78
CA PRO A 273 -7.04 -21.44 -11.29
C PRO A 273 -7.50 -20.50 -10.17
N ASP A 274 -7.42 -19.21 -10.44
CA ASP A 274 -7.57 -18.24 -9.37
C ASP A 274 -9.00 -18.23 -8.82
N ARG A 275 -9.12 -18.21 -7.49
CA ARG A 275 -10.32 -18.73 -6.82
C ARG A 275 -11.49 -17.74 -6.78
N TYR A 276 -11.24 -16.50 -7.21
CA TYR A 276 -12.21 -15.42 -7.31
C TYR A 276 -13.53 -15.86 -7.93
N GLY A 277 -14.56 -15.93 -7.09
CA GLY A 277 -15.95 -15.85 -7.49
C GLY A 277 -16.28 -14.44 -8.00
N ASN A 278 -15.68 -14.04 -9.13
CA ASN A 278 -16.20 -12.94 -9.92
C ASN A 278 -17.52 -13.37 -10.59
N ARG A 279 -18.29 -12.41 -11.11
CA ARG A 279 -19.64 -12.63 -11.67
C ARG A 279 -19.74 -13.73 -12.74
N PHE A 280 -18.60 -14.13 -13.33
CA PHE A 280 -18.51 -15.07 -14.45
C PHE A 280 -17.60 -16.28 -14.18
N GLY A 281 -16.99 -16.40 -12.99
CA GLY A 281 -15.98 -17.44 -12.69
C GLY A 281 -14.72 -17.37 -13.57
N ASN A 282 -14.48 -16.24 -14.25
CA ASN A 282 -13.40 -16.08 -15.24
C ASN A 282 -12.99 -14.59 -15.35
N ARG A 283 -11.71 -14.27 -15.14
CA ARG A 283 -11.18 -12.88 -15.25
C ARG A 283 -11.26 -12.36 -16.68
N THR A 284 -10.80 -13.14 -17.66
CA THR A 284 -10.81 -12.75 -19.09
C THR A 284 -12.22 -12.39 -19.57
N GLN A 285 -13.25 -13.11 -19.12
CA GLN A 285 -14.64 -12.78 -19.47
C GLN A 285 -15.13 -11.48 -18.82
N SER A 286 -14.71 -11.19 -17.58
CA SER A 286 -15.00 -9.91 -16.92
C SER A 286 -14.34 -8.73 -17.64
N ASN A 287 -13.07 -8.89 -18.02
CA ASN A 287 -12.31 -7.90 -18.78
C ASN A 287 -12.93 -7.67 -20.18
N ALA A 288 -13.35 -8.74 -20.86
CA ALA A 288 -14.02 -8.64 -22.16
C ALA A 288 -15.35 -7.88 -22.07
N ARG A 289 -16.11 -8.06 -20.97
CA ARG A 289 -17.30 -7.22 -20.70
C ARG A 289 -16.92 -5.75 -20.57
N TYR A 290 -15.84 -5.40 -19.86
CA TYR A 290 -15.44 -4.00 -19.66
C TYR A 290 -15.03 -3.34 -20.98
N VAL A 291 -14.22 -4.01 -21.80
CA VAL A 291 -13.86 -3.53 -23.15
C VAL A 291 -15.11 -3.35 -24.03
N GLU A 292 -16.04 -4.30 -24.00
CA GLU A 292 -17.28 -4.23 -24.79
C GLU A 292 -18.26 -3.17 -24.26
N ALA A 293 -18.30 -2.91 -22.95
CA ALA A 293 -19.11 -1.85 -22.37
C ALA A 293 -18.68 -0.46 -22.85
N ILE A 294 -17.38 -0.27 -23.14
CA ILE A 294 -16.84 0.99 -23.69
C ILE A 294 -17.15 1.16 -25.17
N ARG A 295 -17.14 0.09 -25.97
CA ARG A 295 -17.62 0.15 -27.36
C ARG A 295 -19.10 0.57 -27.47
N ASN A 296 -19.88 0.27 -26.44
CA ASN A 296 -21.30 0.61 -26.33
C ASN A 296 -21.54 1.80 -25.38
N ARG A 297 -20.50 2.55 -25.00
CA ARG A 297 -20.58 3.69 -24.06
C ARG A 297 -21.44 4.80 -24.62
N THR A 298 -22.38 5.28 -23.81
CA THR A 298 -23.21 6.45 -24.13
C THR A 298 -23.21 7.40 -22.94
N GLY A 299 -22.58 8.57 -23.12
CA GLY A 299 -22.43 9.57 -22.05
C GLY A 299 -21.26 9.32 -21.10
N LYS A 300 -21.29 10.06 -19.98
CA LYS A 300 -20.25 10.09 -18.94
C LYS A 300 -20.58 9.10 -17.82
N ILE A 301 -19.59 8.80 -16.99
CA ILE A 301 -19.76 7.98 -15.78
C ILE A 301 -20.86 8.51 -14.84
N ILE A 302 -21.04 9.83 -14.76
CA ILE A 302 -22.08 10.49 -13.95
C ILE A 302 -23.51 10.28 -14.49
N ASP A 303 -23.66 9.92 -15.77
CA ASP A 303 -24.95 9.76 -16.44
C ASP A 303 -25.56 8.35 -16.22
N ILE A 304 -24.84 7.46 -15.54
CA ILE A 304 -25.24 6.06 -15.30
C ILE A 304 -26.57 6.01 -14.51
N PRO A 305 -27.62 5.34 -15.02
CA PRO A 305 -28.92 5.28 -14.37
C PRO A 305 -28.87 4.77 -12.92
N GLY A 306 -29.44 5.55 -12.01
CA GLY A 306 -29.54 5.21 -10.59
C GLY A 306 -28.28 5.51 -9.76
N LEU A 307 -27.22 6.07 -10.36
CA LEU A 307 -25.96 6.36 -9.66
C LEU A 307 -26.14 7.26 -8.43
N ALA A 308 -26.82 8.39 -8.57
CA ALA A 308 -27.09 9.33 -7.47
C ALA A 308 -27.73 8.63 -6.25
N ALA A 309 -28.78 7.85 -6.48
CA ALA A 309 -29.48 7.12 -5.43
C ALA A 309 -28.63 5.98 -4.84
N TRP A 310 -27.69 5.42 -5.60
CA TRP A 310 -26.75 4.41 -5.11
C TRP A 310 -25.67 5.03 -4.21
N LEU A 311 -25.10 6.18 -4.59
CA LEU A 311 -24.13 6.91 -3.76
C LEU A 311 -24.75 7.34 -2.43
N GLN A 312 -25.98 7.89 -2.44
CA GLN A 312 -26.69 8.22 -1.20
C GLN A 312 -26.87 7.00 -0.29
N ARG A 313 -27.21 5.82 -0.85
CA ARG A 313 -27.30 4.56 -0.10
C ARG A 313 -25.96 4.02 0.43
N LEU A 314 -24.81 4.46 -0.07
CA LEU A 314 -23.52 4.16 0.55
C LEU A 314 -23.32 5.04 1.78
N GLU A 315 -23.55 6.34 1.65
CA GLU A 315 -23.39 7.31 2.73
C GLU A 315 -24.39 7.07 3.88
N ASP A 316 -25.66 6.80 3.58
CA ASP A 316 -26.69 6.46 4.57
C ASP A 316 -26.35 5.20 5.35
N ARG A 317 -25.69 4.22 4.71
CA ARG A 317 -25.23 2.99 5.36
C ARG A 317 -24.03 3.24 6.25
N ARG A 318 -23.05 4.05 5.83
CA ARG A 318 -21.95 4.45 6.72
C ARG A 318 -22.49 5.17 7.95
N LYS A 319 -23.38 6.17 7.76
CA LYS A 319 -23.99 6.94 8.85
C LYS A 319 -24.68 6.02 9.86
N ARG A 320 -25.61 5.17 9.39
CA ARG A 320 -26.36 4.26 10.26
C ARG A 320 -25.51 3.17 10.93
N ASP A 321 -24.67 2.48 10.15
CA ASP A 321 -23.99 1.26 10.59
C ASP A 321 -22.60 1.52 11.21
N LEU A 322 -22.12 2.78 11.20
CA LEU A 322 -20.92 3.22 11.91
C LEU A 322 -21.18 4.47 12.78
N GLU A 323 -21.56 5.60 12.19
CA GLU A 323 -21.54 6.90 12.89
C GLU A 323 -22.59 6.97 14.02
N ASP A 324 -23.87 6.74 13.69
CA ASP A 324 -24.99 6.67 14.62
C ASP A 324 -24.81 5.54 15.66
N TRP A 325 -24.20 4.44 15.24
CA TRP A 325 -23.92 3.29 16.10
C TRP A 325 -22.80 3.61 17.12
N MET A 326 -21.72 4.29 16.69
CA MET A 326 -20.67 4.79 17.58
C MET A 326 -21.24 5.82 18.56
N ASP A 327 -22.08 6.76 18.11
CA ASP A 327 -22.74 7.73 19.00
C ASP A 327 -23.63 7.05 20.05
N LYS A 328 -24.46 6.09 19.62
CA LYS A 328 -25.31 5.31 20.52
C LYS A 328 -24.53 4.49 21.55
N LYS A 329 -23.27 4.15 21.26
CA LYS A 329 -22.35 3.46 22.17
C LYS A 329 -21.42 4.40 22.95
N GLY A 330 -21.37 5.68 22.57
CA GLY A 330 -20.38 6.64 23.07
C GLY A 330 -18.96 6.18 22.78
N LEU A 331 -18.66 5.75 21.56
CA LEU A 331 -17.32 5.35 21.11
C LEU A 331 -16.60 6.52 20.43
N ASP A 332 -15.36 6.78 20.82
CA ASP A 332 -14.44 7.66 20.10
C ASP A 332 -13.81 6.96 18.90
N ALA A 333 -13.55 5.65 19.00
CA ALA A 333 -12.89 4.86 17.95
C ALA A 333 -13.31 3.39 17.99
N VAL A 334 -13.00 2.67 16.91
CA VAL A 334 -13.05 1.21 16.83
C VAL A 334 -11.64 0.69 16.53
N VAL A 335 -11.23 -0.42 17.14
CA VAL A 335 -9.88 -0.99 16.95
C VAL A 335 -9.92 -2.52 16.78
N TRP A 336 -9.06 -3.07 15.94
CA TRP A 336 -8.93 -4.52 15.73
C TRP A 336 -7.57 -4.91 15.11
N PRO A 337 -7.10 -6.17 15.27
CA PRO A 337 -5.97 -6.69 14.49
C PRO A 337 -6.21 -6.53 12.98
N ALA A 338 -5.20 -6.24 12.16
CA ALA A 338 -5.42 -5.96 10.74
C ALA A 338 -5.86 -7.20 9.92
N ASN A 339 -5.50 -8.40 10.37
CA ASN A 339 -5.81 -9.70 9.74
C ASN A 339 -5.72 -10.82 10.78
N GLY A 340 -6.32 -11.97 10.47
CA GLY A 340 -6.43 -13.13 11.34
C GLY A 340 -5.38 -14.23 11.13
N ASP A 341 -4.66 -14.21 10.02
CA ASP A 341 -3.40 -14.96 9.79
C ASP A 341 -2.65 -14.29 8.64
N VAL A 342 -1.47 -14.80 8.28
CA VAL A 342 -0.74 -14.43 7.06
C VAL A 342 -0.70 -15.62 6.10
N GLY A 343 -1.03 -15.39 4.83
CA GLY A 343 -1.02 -16.42 3.80
C GLY A 343 0.36 -17.03 3.55
N ARG A 344 0.40 -18.31 3.16
CA ARG A 344 1.63 -19.06 2.88
C ARG A 344 2.14 -18.75 1.46
N GLU A 345 3.46 -18.63 1.29
CA GLU A 345 4.09 -18.16 0.04
C GLU A 345 3.64 -18.95 -1.21
N ARG A 346 3.52 -20.28 -1.10
CA ARG A 346 3.16 -21.19 -2.21
C ARG A 346 1.67 -21.24 -2.56
N ALA A 347 0.83 -20.34 -2.02
CA ALA A 347 -0.64 -20.41 -2.14
C ALA A 347 -1.23 -20.37 -3.56
N GLU A 348 -0.42 -20.11 -4.59
CA GLU A 348 -0.85 -20.15 -6.00
C GLU A 348 -0.47 -21.46 -6.71
N VAL A 349 0.31 -22.36 -6.08
CA VAL A 349 0.76 -23.65 -6.66
C VAL A 349 0.54 -24.84 -5.72
N ASP A 350 0.28 -24.60 -4.44
CA ASP A 350 0.01 -25.60 -3.41
C ASP A 350 -1.42 -25.42 -2.86
N ASN A 351 -2.25 -26.46 -2.99
CA ASN A 351 -3.65 -26.42 -2.56
C ASN A 351 -3.83 -26.28 -1.04
N GLU A 352 -2.92 -26.79 -0.21
CA GLU A 352 -3.01 -26.68 1.26
C GLU A 352 -2.64 -25.25 1.70
N ALA A 353 -1.57 -24.72 1.13
CA ALA A 353 -1.21 -23.30 1.26
C ALA A 353 -2.35 -22.39 0.78
N ALA A 354 -3.03 -22.74 -0.32
CA ALA A 354 -4.16 -21.99 -0.82
C ALA A 354 -5.38 -22.05 0.13
N VAL A 355 -5.77 -23.23 0.64
CA VAL A 355 -6.92 -23.38 1.56
C VAL A 355 -6.74 -22.58 2.85
N SER A 356 -5.52 -22.50 3.39
CA SER A 356 -5.22 -21.67 4.57
C SER A 356 -5.24 -20.17 4.24
N THR A 357 -4.67 -19.79 3.10
CA THR A 357 -4.51 -18.39 2.67
C THR A 357 -5.82 -17.71 2.26
N TRP A 358 -6.80 -18.48 1.77
CA TRP A 358 -8.07 -17.96 1.24
C TRP A 358 -9.23 -17.92 2.26
N ARG A 359 -8.94 -18.16 3.55
CA ARG A 359 -9.92 -18.03 4.64
C ARG A 359 -10.40 -16.59 4.82
N ASN A 360 -11.63 -16.42 5.29
CA ASN A 360 -12.11 -15.13 5.78
C ASN A 360 -11.22 -14.64 6.94
N GLY A 361 -10.75 -13.39 6.85
CA GLY A 361 -9.71 -12.83 7.73
C GLY A 361 -8.26 -13.04 7.29
N VAL A 362 -8.00 -13.86 6.26
CA VAL A 362 -6.64 -14.14 5.73
C VAL A 362 -6.52 -13.71 4.27
N ALA A 363 -7.55 -13.97 3.45
CA ALA A 363 -7.59 -13.56 2.06
C ALA A 363 -7.62 -12.03 1.87
N ARG A 364 -8.13 -11.32 2.88
CA ARG A 364 -8.29 -9.86 2.95
C ARG A 364 -8.08 -9.43 4.41
N SER A 365 -7.71 -8.17 4.64
CA SER A 365 -7.74 -7.62 6.00
C SER A 365 -9.15 -7.67 6.59
N PHE A 366 -9.25 -7.73 7.92
CA PHE A 366 -10.53 -7.70 8.62
C PHE A 366 -11.36 -6.46 8.22
N GLY A 367 -12.68 -6.68 8.08
CA GLY A 367 -13.64 -5.72 7.53
C GLY A 367 -13.99 -5.91 6.06
N ASN A 368 -13.27 -6.78 5.32
CA ASN A 368 -13.54 -7.12 3.92
C ASN A 368 -13.79 -5.86 3.05
N PHE A 369 -14.85 -5.84 2.23
CA PHE A 369 -15.22 -4.71 1.37
C PHE A 369 -15.83 -3.54 2.13
N ALA A 370 -16.41 -3.76 3.32
CA ALA A 370 -17.26 -2.79 4.00
C ALA A 370 -16.55 -1.47 4.30
N ILE A 371 -15.29 -1.53 4.76
CA ILE A 371 -14.50 -0.37 5.19
C ILE A 371 -14.32 0.64 4.05
N ARG A 372 -13.88 0.18 2.87
CA ARG A 372 -13.62 1.04 1.71
C ARG A 372 -14.87 1.40 0.93
N GLN A 373 -15.76 0.44 0.70
CA GLN A 373 -17.01 0.68 -0.03
C GLN A 373 -17.89 1.75 0.66
N LEU A 374 -17.82 1.85 1.99
CA LEU A 374 -18.55 2.84 2.79
C LEU A 374 -17.72 4.10 3.15
N GLY A 375 -16.43 4.16 2.79
CA GLY A 375 -15.61 5.37 2.88
C GLY A 375 -15.12 5.71 4.29
N VAL A 376 -14.99 4.71 5.16
CA VAL A 376 -14.54 4.85 6.56
C VAL A 376 -13.04 5.17 6.59
N PRO A 377 -12.51 6.11 7.39
CA PRO A 377 -11.08 6.32 7.55
C PRO A 377 -10.46 5.27 8.48
N THR A 378 -9.22 4.85 8.20
CA THR A 378 -8.48 3.94 9.08
C THR A 378 -6.99 4.26 9.11
N VAL A 379 -6.35 4.02 10.25
CA VAL A 379 -4.88 4.02 10.40
C VAL A 379 -4.48 2.66 10.95
N THR A 380 -3.56 1.99 10.26
CA THR A 380 -2.91 0.77 10.74
C THR A 380 -1.51 1.11 11.25
N VAL A 381 -1.14 0.60 12.41
CA VAL A 381 0.21 0.67 13.01
C VAL A 381 0.69 -0.75 13.34
N THR A 382 1.97 -0.96 13.66
CA THR A 382 2.45 -2.31 14.04
C THR A 382 1.94 -2.72 15.41
N MET A 383 1.34 -3.92 15.52
CA MET A 383 0.90 -4.57 16.77
C MET A 383 1.96 -5.54 17.33
N GLY A 384 2.97 -5.87 16.53
CA GLY A 384 4.09 -6.74 16.91
C GLY A 384 4.32 -7.85 15.89
N ALA A 385 5.17 -8.82 16.28
CA ALA A 385 5.50 -10.00 15.50
C ALA A 385 4.81 -11.25 16.05
N MET A 386 4.22 -12.08 15.19
CA MET A 386 3.71 -13.39 15.57
C MET A 386 4.87 -14.27 16.05
N ASN A 387 4.84 -14.70 17.32
CA ASN A 387 5.94 -15.41 17.98
C ASN A 387 6.33 -16.75 17.33
N ASP A 388 5.43 -17.35 16.55
CA ASP A 388 5.57 -18.66 15.91
C ASP A 388 5.98 -18.59 14.43
N THR A 389 5.90 -17.41 13.80
CA THR A 389 6.24 -17.22 12.38
C THR A 389 7.22 -16.07 12.11
N GLY A 390 7.40 -15.14 13.05
CA GLY A 390 8.18 -13.92 12.88
C GLY A 390 7.55 -12.89 11.92
N MET A 391 6.37 -13.15 11.36
CA MET A 391 5.68 -12.17 10.50
C MET A 391 5.04 -11.06 11.36
N PRO A 392 5.17 -9.78 10.98
CA PRO A 392 4.48 -8.70 11.66
C PRO A 392 2.97 -8.72 11.36
N VAL A 393 2.19 -8.16 12.28
CA VAL A 393 0.76 -7.90 12.13
C VAL A 393 0.45 -6.50 12.65
N GLY A 394 -0.44 -5.80 11.97
CA GLY A 394 -0.88 -4.46 12.34
C GLY A 394 -2.07 -4.42 13.30
N LEU A 395 -2.24 -3.31 14.00
CA LEU A 395 -3.44 -2.91 14.73
C LEU A 395 -4.11 -1.80 13.89
N THR A 396 -5.36 -2.01 13.49
CA THR A 396 -6.14 -1.05 12.71
C THR A 396 -7.10 -0.30 13.61
N PHE A 397 -6.98 1.01 13.63
CA PHE A 397 -7.96 1.94 14.18
C PHE A 397 -8.94 2.36 13.10
N ALA A 398 -10.15 2.76 13.50
CA ALA A 398 -11.13 3.46 12.69
C ALA A 398 -11.87 4.52 13.52
N THR A 399 -12.24 5.61 12.87
CA THR A 399 -13.12 6.67 13.41
C THR A 399 -14.29 6.90 12.46
N LYS A 400 -15.17 7.85 12.78
CA LYS A 400 -16.19 8.34 11.83
C LYS A 400 -15.51 9.00 10.64
N SER A 401 -16.16 9.04 9.48
CA SER A 401 -15.61 9.78 8.35
C SER A 401 -15.42 11.25 8.69
N TYR A 402 -14.31 11.78 8.19
CA TYR A 402 -13.81 13.14 8.41
C TYR A 402 -13.31 13.43 9.83
N ASP A 403 -13.22 12.41 10.71
CA ASP A 403 -12.47 12.44 11.98
C ASP A 403 -11.04 11.84 11.81
N ASP A 404 -10.43 12.11 10.65
CA ASP A 404 -9.12 11.63 10.23
C ASP A 404 -7.96 12.15 11.11
N THR A 405 -8.14 13.31 11.76
CA THR A 405 -7.11 13.90 12.63
C THR A 405 -7.02 13.20 13.99
N SER A 406 -8.17 12.84 14.57
CA SER A 406 -8.23 12.12 15.85
C SER A 406 -7.58 10.74 15.74
N ILE A 407 -7.89 9.99 14.69
CA ILE A 407 -7.34 8.65 14.46
C ILE A 407 -5.82 8.65 14.26
N ILE A 408 -5.25 9.63 13.55
CA ILE A 408 -3.80 9.78 13.42
C ILE A 408 -3.16 10.07 14.79
N SER A 409 -3.82 10.88 15.63
CA SER A 409 -3.36 11.17 16.99
C SER A 409 -3.46 9.95 17.92
N TYR A 410 -4.52 9.14 17.82
CA TYR A 410 -4.69 7.89 18.56
C TYR A 410 -3.63 6.84 18.17
N ALA A 411 -3.38 6.68 16.87
CA ALA A 411 -2.34 5.81 16.34
C ALA A 411 -0.94 6.23 16.83
N TYR A 412 -0.65 7.53 16.87
CA TYR A 412 0.58 8.06 17.46
C TYR A 412 0.69 7.72 18.95
N ALA A 413 -0.36 7.96 19.74
CA ALA A 413 -0.34 7.68 21.17
C ALA A 413 -0.07 6.19 21.47
N PHE A 414 -0.67 5.27 20.68
CA PHE A 414 -0.38 3.85 20.76
C PHE A 414 1.08 3.53 20.37
N GLU A 415 1.56 4.03 19.22
CA GLU A 415 2.94 3.81 18.74
C GLU A 415 4.00 4.25 19.76
N GLN A 416 3.78 5.38 20.44
CA GLN A 416 4.75 5.89 21.43
C GLN A 416 4.79 5.10 22.75
N ALA A 417 3.79 4.25 23.03
CA ALA A 417 3.66 3.52 24.29
C ALA A 417 3.81 2.01 24.14
N HIS A 418 3.56 1.46 22.95
CA HIS A 418 3.67 0.03 22.70
C HIS A 418 5.14 -0.38 22.54
N ASP A 419 5.62 -1.28 23.40
CA ASP A 419 7.02 -1.74 23.41
C ASP A 419 7.33 -2.74 22.27
N LYS A 420 6.31 -3.43 21.74
CA LYS A 420 6.40 -4.32 20.56
C LYS A 420 6.37 -3.54 19.24
N VAL A 421 7.29 -2.58 19.14
CA VAL A 421 7.47 -1.70 17.98
C VAL A 421 7.82 -2.45 16.69
N ARG A 422 7.73 -1.74 15.56
CA ARG A 422 8.33 -2.15 14.29
C ARG A 422 9.79 -2.58 14.48
N PHE A 423 10.16 -3.68 13.83
CA PHE A 423 11.52 -4.22 13.77
C PHE A 423 12.02 -4.30 12.32
N VAL A 424 13.35 -4.25 12.14
CA VAL A 424 14.01 -4.37 10.83
C VAL A 424 13.76 -5.79 10.27
N PRO A 425 13.40 -5.96 8.98
CA PRO A 425 13.18 -7.29 8.43
C PRO A 425 14.48 -8.10 8.41
N PRO A 426 14.53 -9.33 8.99
CA PRO A 426 15.77 -10.10 9.11
C PRO A 426 16.39 -10.54 7.77
N ARG A 427 15.64 -10.51 6.66
CA ARG A 427 16.18 -10.84 5.32
C ARG A 427 16.80 -9.63 4.60
N THR A 428 16.59 -8.42 5.12
CA THR A 428 17.17 -7.16 4.62
C THR A 428 17.76 -6.39 5.81
N PRO A 429 18.87 -6.88 6.41
CA PRO A 429 19.52 -6.20 7.52
C PRO A 429 20.09 -4.84 7.08
N GLU A 430 20.22 -3.93 8.04
CA GLU A 430 20.85 -2.62 7.84
C GLU A 430 22.34 -2.78 7.48
N PHE A 431 22.78 -2.07 6.44
CA PHE A 431 24.19 -1.95 6.08
C PHE A 431 24.79 -0.67 6.69
N GLU A 432 26.12 -0.62 6.88
CA GLU A 432 26.80 0.60 7.35
C GLU A 432 26.55 1.82 6.45
N THR A 433 26.28 1.57 5.16
CA THR A 433 25.93 2.60 4.15
C THR A 433 24.55 3.21 4.33
N ASP A 434 23.64 2.56 5.05
CA ASP A 434 22.27 3.04 5.27
C ASP A 434 22.23 4.14 6.36
N LEU A 435 23.27 4.19 7.20
CA LEU A 435 23.42 5.14 8.31
C LEU A 435 23.93 6.52 7.82
N ILE A 436 23.01 7.36 7.35
CA ILE A 436 23.30 8.75 6.98
C ILE A 436 23.68 9.59 8.22
N SER A 437 24.98 9.67 8.49
CA SER A 437 25.54 10.48 9.58
C SER A 437 25.35 11.98 9.35
N LEU A 438 24.30 12.55 9.95
CA LEU A 438 24.05 13.99 9.96
C LEU A 438 25.18 14.74 10.68
N ARG A 439 26.05 15.42 9.91
CA ARG A 439 27.15 16.26 10.44
C ARG A 439 26.61 17.47 11.21
N ARG A 440 26.36 17.31 12.51
CA ARG A 440 26.03 18.42 13.42
C ARG A 440 27.14 19.49 13.35
N GLY A 441 26.76 20.74 13.08
CA GLY A 441 27.62 21.92 13.23
C GLY A 441 28.14 22.60 11.96
N ARG A 442 28.04 21.99 10.77
CA ARG A 442 28.27 22.75 9.51
C ARG A 442 27.02 23.53 9.14
N LYS A 443 27.11 24.87 9.13
CA LYS A 443 26.05 25.73 8.58
C LYS A 443 25.91 25.46 7.09
N THR A 444 24.68 25.20 6.63
CA THR A 444 24.34 25.19 5.21
C THR A 444 24.40 26.62 4.67
N HIS A 445 25.52 26.99 4.05
CA HIS A 445 25.63 28.27 3.37
C HIS A 445 24.76 28.26 2.10
N GLY A 446 23.70 29.06 2.09
CA GLY A 446 22.65 29.04 1.05
C GLY A 446 23.10 29.39 -0.36
N SER A 447 24.31 29.94 -0.52
CA SER A 447 24.88 30.38 -1.81
C SER A 447 25.67 29.29 -2.56
N HIS A 448 25.76 28.06 -2.04
CA HIS A 448 26.63 27.01 -2.60
C HIS A 448 25.80 25.85 -3.19
N GLY A 449 26.17 25.40 -4.40
CA GLY A 449 25.43 24.38 -5.16
C GLY A 449 25.72 22.92 -4.76
N ALA A 450 24.95 21.99 -5.34
CA ALA A 450 25.34 20.58 -5.41
C ALA A 450 26.36 20.39 -6.55
N PRO A 451 27.23 19.36 -6.51
CA PRO A 451 28.16 19.10 -7.60
C PRO A 451 27.43 18.74 -8.90
N VAL A 452 27.95 19.18 -10.04
CA VAL A 452 27.48 18.75 -11.36
C VAL A 452 28.16 17.41 -11.68
N LEU A 453 27.38 16.34 -11.71
CA LEU A 453 27.85 14.97 -11.94
C LEU A 453 27.36 14.44 -13.30
N ASN A 454 28.31 14.07 -14.15
CA ASN A 454 28.09 13.18 -15.29
C ASN A 454 28.68 11.82 -14.98
N ALA A 455 27.98 10.75 -15.37
CA ALA A 455 28.44 9.37 -15.24
C ALA A 455 28.01 8.58 -16.47
N SER A 456 28.85 7.63 -16.87
CA SER A 456 28.62 6.66 -17.93
C SER A 456 29.20 5.32 -17.50
N ALA A 457 28.57 4.23 -17.93
CA ALA A 457 29.06 2.87 -17.71
C ALA A 457 29.13 2.15 -19.06
N LEU A 458 30.20 1.39 -19.28
CA LEU A 458 30.44 0.63 -20.50
C LEU A 458 30.86 -0.79 -20.14
N ARG A 459 30.14 -1.79 -20.65
CA ARG A 459 30.52 -3.20 -20.55
C ARG A 459 31.79 -3.43 -21.39
N MET A 460 32.86 -3.88 -20.74
CA MET A 460 34.16 -4.16 -21.37
C MET A 460 34.24 -5.61 -21.85
N ASP A 461 33.73 -6.54 -21.04
CA ASP A 461 33.60 -7.96 -21.31
C ASP A 461 32.43 -8.54 -20.48
N GLU A 462 32.18 -9.85 -20.54
CA GLU A 462 31.09 -10.53 -19.82
C GLU A 462 31.09 -10.31 -18.30
N ARG A 463 32.22 -9.93 -17.70
CA ARG A 463 32.42 -9.83 -16.26
C ARG A 463 32.99 -8.48 -15.82
N LYS A 464 33.15 -7.50 -16.71
CA LYS A 464 33.75 -6.21 -16.38
C LYS A 464 33.04 -5.02 -17.01
N ILE A 465 32.97 -3.96 -16.23
CA ILE A 465 32.46 -2.65 -16.66
C ILE A 465 33.49 -1.55 -16.33
N LEU A 466 33.58 -0.56 -17.22
CA LEU A 466 34.24 0.71 -16.95
C LEU A 466 33.17 1.74 -16.60
N VAL A 467 33.23 2.29 -15.40
CA VAL A 467 32.40 3.42 -14.97
C VAL A 467 33.26 4.67 -14.97
N LYS A 468 32.85 5.71 -15.70
CA LYS A 468 33.62 6.96 -15.80
C LYS A 468 32.73 8.17 -16.00
N GLY A 469 33.25 9.35 -15.70
CA GLY A 469 32.51 10.59 -15.90
C GLY A 469 33.28 11.83 -15.50
N THR A 470 32.53 12.90 -15.23
CA THR A 470 33.07 14.19 -14.77
C THR A 470 32.33 14.65 -13.54
N VAL A 471 33.04 15.31 -12.62
CA VAL A 471 32.46 15.99 -11.47
C VAL A 471 33.00 17.42 -11.40
N LYS A 472 32.11 18.40 -11.19
CA LYS A 472 32.47 19.79 -11.00
C LYS A 472 31.77 20.36 -9.78
N VAL A 473 32.51 21.07 -8.94
CA VAL A 473 31.98 21.82 -7.80
C VAL A 473 32.05 23.31 -8.13
N GLU A 474 30.91 23.95 -8.29
CA GLU A 474 30.81 25.40 -8.48
C GLU A 474 30.43 26.08 -7.17
N ASN A 475 30.97 27.29 -6.95
CA ASN A 475 30.71 28.11 -5.77
C ASN A 475 30.90 27.31 -4.46
N CYS A 476 32.12 26.82 -4.23
CA CYS A 476 32.52 26.20 -2.96
C CYS A 476 33.95 26.63 -2.59
N TRP A 477 34.29 26.51 -1.30
CA TRP A 477 35.60 26.86 -0.75
C TRP A 477 36.72 25.86 -1.10
N ASP A 478 36.33 24.72 -1.66
CA ASP A 478 37.17 23.61 -2.09
C ASP A 478 36.46 22.92 -3.28
N SER A 479 37.22 22.60 -4.32
CA SER A 479 36.74 22.01 -5.58
C SER A 479 36.55 20.50 -5.50
N ASP A 480 37.11 19.85 -4.49
CA ASP A 480 37.36 18.41 -4.54
C ASP A 480 36.15 17.64 -4.01
N ALA A 481 35.27 17.25 -4.93
CA ALA A 481 34.15 16.36 -4.64
C ALA A 481 34.63 14.91 -4.45
N LYS A 482 34.16 14.27 -3.38
CA LYS A 482 34.26 12.81 -3.24
C LYS A 482 33.30 12.15 -4.23
N VAL A 483 33.78 11.21 -5.06
CA VAL A 483 32.93 10.37 -5.90
C VAL A 483 32.95 8.94 -5.36
N GLU A 484 31.77 8.37 -5.19
CA GLU A 484 31.53 7.02 -4.69
C GLU A 484 30.78 6.24 -5.76
N VAL A 485 31.31 5.08 -6.16
CA VAL A 485 30.72 4.21 -7.18
C VAL A 485 30.36 2.89 -6.52
N HIS A 486 29.12 2.45 -6.70
CA HIS A 486 28.62 1.16 -6.26
C HIS A 486 28.13 0.39 -7.48
N VAL A 487 28.37 -0.91 -7.51
CA VAL A 487 27.94 -1.82 -8.58
C VAL A 487 27.23 -3.00 -7.91
N ASP A 488 25.95 -3.17 -8.23
CA ASP A 488 25.04 -4.13 -7.59
C ASP A 488 25.04 -4.01 -6.05
N GLY A 489 25.14 -2.77 -5.56
CA GLY A 489 25.23 -2.42 -4.13
C GLY A 489 26.64 -2.50 -3.53
N VAL A 490 27.62 -3.08 -4.22
CA VAL A 490 28.99 -3.25 -3.71
C VAL A 490 29.83 -2.00 -4.02
N PRO A 491 30.47 -1.33 -3.03
CA PRO A 491 31.37 -0.21 -3.27
C PRO A 491 32.60 -0.63 -4.10
N VAL A 492 32.95 0.17 -5.11
CA VAL A 492 34.09 -0.08 -5.99
C VAL A 492 35.18 0.97 -5.76
N LEU A 493 36.36 0.51 -5.34
CA LEU A 493 37.50 1.36 -4.97
C LEU A 493 38.82 0.78 -5.53
N PRO A 494 39.84 1.63 -5.78
CA PRO A 494 39.80 3.09 -5.70
C PRO A 494 39.18 3.74 -6.95
N VAL A 495 38.41 4.81 -6.77
CA VAL A 495 38.04 5.71 -7.87
C VAL A 495 39.25 6.58 -8.20
N SER A 496 39.71 6.55 -9.45
CA SER A 496 40.85 7.35 -9.92
C SER A 496 40.37 8.69 -10.47
N PHE A 497 41.17 9.74 -10.31
CA PHE A 497 40.86 11.11 -10.72
C PHE A 497 41.97 11.71 -11.59
N GLU A 498 41.58 12.46 -12.62
CA GLU A 498 42.46 13.31 -13.43
C GLU A 498 41.77 14.67 -13.64
N GLY A 499 42.10 15.64 -12.79
CA GLY A 499 41.38 16.92 -12.73
C GLY A 499 39.91 16.73 -12.36
N SER A 500 39.00 17.17 -13.23
CA SER A 500 37.54 16.95 -13.05
C SER A 500 37.03 15.60 -13.57
N GLU A 501 37.88 14.81 -14.25
CA GLU A 501 37.52 13.49 -14.75
C GLU A 501 37.75 12.43 -13.68
N TRP A 502 36.91 11.40 -13.67
CA TRP A 502 37.03 10.27 -12.76
C TRP A 502 36.68 8.96 -13.46
N GLY A 503 37.26 7.85 -12.98
CA GLY A 503 37.01 6.52 -13.52
C GLY A 503 37.35 5.38 -12.56
N VAL A 504 36.64 4.27 -12.73
CA VAL A 504 36.88 3.02 -12.01
C VAL A 504 36.43 1.83 -12.88
N THR A 505 37.19 0.72 -12.81
CA THR A 505 36.80 -0.54 -13.44
C THR A 505 36.27 -1.48 -12.35
N ALA A 506 35.09 -2.06 -12.58
CA ALA A 506 34.46 -3.01 -11.67
C ALA A 506 34.32 -4.38 -12.33
N ASN A 507 34.41 -5.45 -11.54
CA ASN A 507 33.89 -6.75 -11.97
C ASN A 507 32.38 -6.78 -11.68
N ILE A 508 31.60 -7.38 -12.59
CA ILE A 508 30.16 -7.65 -12.41
C ILE A 508 29.92 -9.15 -12.26
N THR A 509 28.90 -9.51 -11.48
CA THR A 509 28.38 -10.89 -11.41
C THR A 509 26.91 -10.84 -11.73
N LEU A 510 26.58 -11.03 -13.01
CA LEU A 510 25.19 -11.07 -13.44
C LEU A 510 24.51 -12.30 -12.80
N PRO A 511 23.33 -12.14 -12.17
CA PRO A 511 22.58 -13.26 -11.63
C PRO A 511 22.17 -14.26 -12.73
N PHE A 512 21.83 -15.47 -12.29
CA PHE A 512 21.50 -16.60 -13.17
C PHE A 512 20.43 -16.25 -14.22
N GLN A 513 20.73 -16.46 -15.50
CA GLN A 513 19.85 -16.18 -16.66
C GLN A 513 18.66 -17.16 -16.78
N GLY A 514 18.08 -17.60 -15.66
CA GLY A 514 16.87 -18.39 -15.66
C GLY A 514 15.67 -17.53 -16.02
N THR A 515 14.95 -17.88 -17.09
CA THR A 515 13.58 -17.41 -17.27
C THR A 515 12.75 -17.86 -16.07
N SER A 516 12.01 -16.95 -15.45
CA SER A 516 11.03 -17.32 -14.42
C SER A 516 10.08 -18.41 -14.95
N PRO A 517 9.72 -19.41 -14.14
CA PRO A 517 8.72 -20.41 -14.55
C PRO A 517 7.33 -19.80 -14.82
N PHE A 518 7.10 -18.53 -14.44
CA PHE A 518 5.85 -17.81 -14.66
C PHE A 518 5.92 -16.80 -15.82
N GLY A 519 7.07 -16.66 -16.50
CA GLY A 519 7.24 -15.76 -17.65
C GLY A 519 7.23 -14.26 -17.32
N GLU A 520 7.51 -13.90 -16.06
CA GLU A 520 7.57 -12.50 -15.62
C GLU A 520 8.81 -11.76 -16.13
N VAL A 521 8.65 -10.46 -16.40
CA VAL A 521 9.71 -9.56 -16.86
C VAL A 521 10.46 -9.01 -15.64
N ASN A 522 11.75 -9.32 -15.54
CA ASN A 522 12.63 -8.71 -14.55
C ASN A 522 12.84 -7.22 -14.86
N VAL A 523 12.49 -6.36 -13.90
CA VAL A 523 12.76 -4.92 -13.97
C VAL A 523 13.40 -4.47 -12.65
N PRO A 524 14.67 -3.99 -12.65
CA PRO A 524 15.57 -3.90 -13.80
C PRO A 524 15.90 -5.27 -14.40
N ASP A 525 16.31 -5.28 -15.67
CA ASP A 525 16.70 -6.49 -16.39
C ASP A 525 17.87 -7.17 -15.66
N ALA A 526 17.66 -8.43 -15.26
CA ALA A 526 18.63 -9.23 -14.50
C ALA A 526 19.93 -9.53 -15.28
N SER A 527 19.97 -9.25 -16.59
CA SER A 527 21.19 -9.32 -17.42
C SER A 527 22.04 -8.05 -17.39
N LEU A 528 21.58 -6.99 -16.71
CA LEU A 528 22.27 -5.71 -16.52
C LEU A 528 22.78 -5.56 -15.09
N ALA A 529 23.96 -4.96 -14.92
CA ALA A 529 24.47 -4.54 -13.62
C ALA A 529 23.96 -3.14 -13.27
N MET A 530 23.54 -2.93 -12.03
CA MET A 530 23.10 -1.63 -11.53
C MET A 530 24.30 -0.83 -11.00
N VAL A 531 24.57 0.33 -11.58
CA VAL A 531 25.64 1.23 -11.16
C VAL A 531 25.04 2.47 -10.49
N VAL A 532 25.42 2.73 -9.25
CA VAL A 532 25.04 3.95 -8.51
C VAL A 532 26.28 4.78 -8.25
N VAL A 533 26.28 6.03 -8.75
CA VAL A 533 27.36 6.99 -8.58
C VAL A 533 26.85 8.16 -7.75
N VAL A 534 27.54 8.48 -6.66
CA VAL A 534 27.25 9.63 -5.80
C VAL A 534 28.47 10.54 -5.75
N ALA A 535 28.29 11.81 -6.12
CA ALA A 535 29.27 12.85 -5.90
C ALA A 535 28.86 13.72 -4.71
N THR A 536 29.74 13.93 -3.75
CA THR A 536 29.50 14.73 -2.54
C THR A 536 30.53 15.85 -2.43
N ALA A 537 30.07 17.10 -2.46
CA ALA A 537 30.94 18.26 -2.37
C ALA A 537 31.33 18.58 -0.91
N PRO A 538 32.40 19.36 -0.66
CA PRO A 538 32.84 19.72 0.70
C PRO A 538 31.80 20.46 1.55
N ASN A 539 30.79 21.08 0.94
CA ASN A 539 29.65 21.70 1.62
C ASN A 539 28.58 20.69 2.13
N GLY A 540 28.70 19.41 1.79
CA GLY A 540 27.75 18.36 2.15
C GLY A 540 26.54 18.22 1.23
N ARG A 541 26.48 18.94 0.10
CA ARG A 541 25.50 18.69 -0.96
C ARG A 541 26.02 17.62 -1.91
N SER A 542 25.11 16.80 -2.42
CA SER A 542 25.45 15.68 -3.29
C SER A 542 24.59 15.64 -4.55
N ALA A 543 25.10 14.97 -5.58
CA ALA A 543 24.37 14.62 -6.79
C ALA A 543 24.55 13.12 -7.08
N GLY A 544 23.50 12.48 -7.59
CA GLY A 544 23.48 11.04 -7.86
C GLY A 544 23.19 10.72 -9.33
N LYS A 545 23.69 9.57 -9.79
CA LYS A 545 23.33 8.93 -11.06
C LYS A 545 23.13 7.44 -10.83
N MET A 546 22.07 6.88 -11.40
CA MET A 546 21.85 5.44 -11.51
C MET A 546 21.92 5.06 -12.99
N LEU A 547 22.62 3.98 -13.32
CA LEU A 547 22.83 3.46 -14.68
C LEU A 547 22.63 1.94 -14.67
N PHE A 548 22.28 1.37 -15.82
CA PHE A 548 22.25 -0.08 -16.05
C PHE A 548 23.13 -0.40 -17.26
N VAL A 549 23.94 -1.48 -17.18
CA VAL A 549 25.06 -1.76 -18.12
C VAL A 549 25.36 -3.25 -18.27
#